data_AF-A0AAN8EZY1-F1
#
_entry.id   AF-A0AAN8EZY1-F1
#
_cell.length_a   1.000
_cell.length_b   1.000
_cell.length_c   1.000
_cell.angle_alpha   90.00
_cell.angle_beta   90.00
_cell.angle_gamma   90.00
#
_symmetry.space_group_name_H-M   'P 1'
#
loop_
_entity.id
_entity.type
_entity.pdbx_description
1 polymer ?
#
loop_
_entity_poly.entity_id
_entity_poly.type
_entity_poly.pdbx_seq_one_letter_code
_entity_poly.pdbx_strand_id
1 'polypeptide(L)'
;MAIESCKSCNLLVLEHTSTITVDDCSDCLIVLAPCAGSVFLRDCQSCTVLVACQQLRTRDCRTLRIALHCATQPIIEETSNAVFHPLVLHYDSFTDDLVNARLSPFSSHSSSVHDFTPEKGSLHYRISNDALTLSSEQVAVLTSHGVSTNIDESDIPSRQEPLGKVCVWVQGIKYVSLYKIELKWG
;
A
#
# COMPACT_ATOMS: atom_id res chain seq x y z
N MET A 1 10.90 -12.45 -9.13
CA MET A 1 11.40 -11.33 -9.96
C MET A 1 12.33 -10.49 -9.08
N ALA A 2 13.37 -9.90 -9.66
CA ALA A 2 14.30 -9.03 -8.94
C ALA A 2 14.44 -7.68 -9.67
N ILE A 3 14.49 -6.59 -8.89
CA ILE A 3 14.77 -5.23 -9.31
C ILE A 3 16.01 -4.82 -8.52
N GLU A 4 17.11 -4.51 -9.20
CA GLU A 4 18.40 -4.32 -8.52
C GLU A 4 19.13 -3.08 -9.06
N SER A 5 19.85 -2.37 -8.17
CA SER A 5 20.78 -1.29 -8.50
C SER A 5 20.20 -0.15 -9.37
N CYS A 6 18.90 0.14 -9.23
CA CYS A 6 18.23 1.22 -9.95
C CYS A 6 18.37 2.55 -9.20
N LYS A 7 18.66 3.64 -9.92
CA LYS A 7 18.81 4.98 -9.32
C LYS A 7 18.00 6.03 -10.07
N SER A 8 17.26 6.86 -9.34
CA SER A 8 16.45 7.96 -9.91
C SER A 8 15.50 7.49 -11.03
N CYS A 9 14.89 6.32 -10.85
CA CYS A 9 14.03 5.68 -11.84
C CYS A 9 12.56 5.63 -11.40
N ASN A 10 11.64 5.70 -12.37
CA ASN A 10 10.24 5.31 -12.18
C ASN A 10 10.06 3.89 -12.75
N LEU A 11 9.78 2.93 -11.88
CA LEU A 11 9.66 1.52 -12.21
C LEU A 11 8.21 1.09 -12.03
N LEU A 12 7.57 0.67 -13.13
CA LEU A 12 6.20 0.18 -13.13
C LEU A 12 6.23 -1.29 -13.54
N VAL A 13 5.90 -2.19 -12.62
CA VAL A 13 5.77 -3.63 -12.87
C VAL A 13 4.31 -4.00 -12.70
N LEU A 14 3.55 -3.88 -13.79
CA LEU A 14 2.10 -4.07 -13.81
C LEU A 14 1.71 -5.47 -14.31
N GLU A 15 2.39 -6.50 -13.79
CA GLU A 15 2.17 -7.89 -14.15
C GLU A 15 2.12 -8.79 -12.90
N HIS A 16 1.44 -9.93 -13.01
CA HIS A 16 1.33 -10.88 -11.91
C HIS A 16 2.69 -11.40 -11.45
N THR A 17 2.94 -11.33 -10.14
CA THR A 17 4.15 -11.86 -9.52
C THR A 17 3.85 -12.62 -8.23
N SER A 18 4.63 -13.67 -7.97
CA SER A 18 4.56 -14.44 -6.72
C SER A 18 5.48 -13.87 -5.64
N THR A 19 6.65 -13.38 -6.02
CA THR A 19 7.62 -12.77 -5.11
C THR A 19 8.46 -11.77 -5.89
N ILE A 20 8.60 -10.58 -5.31
CA ILE A 20 9.46 -9.50 -5.82
C ILE A 20 10.50 -9.17 -4.78
N THR A 21 11.71 -8.93 -5.25
CA THR A 21 12.80 -8.42 -4.42
C THR A 21 13.36 -7.17 -5.07
N VAL A 22 13.48 -6.10 -4.28
CA VAL A 22 14.02 -4.81 -4.68
C VAL A 22 15.27 -4.58 -3.85
N ASP A 23 16.43 -4.55 -4.50
CA ASP A 23 17.73 -4.43 -3.86
C ASP A 23 18.49 -3.20 -4.36
N ASP A 24 19.20 -2.54 -3.45
CA ASP A 24 20.16 -1.47 -3.79
C ASP A 24 19.57 -0.37 -4.70
N CYS A 25 18.29 -0.04 -4.47
CA CYS A 25 17.60 0.98 -5.26
C CYS A 25 17.58 2.32 -4.51
N SER A 26 17.89 3.41 -5.21
CA SER A 26 17.89 4.76 -4.62
C SER A 26 17.08 5.78 -5.41
N ASP A 27 16.34 6.63 -4.69
CA ASP A 27 15.57 7.74 -5.27
C ASP A 27 14.56 7.29 -6.35
N CYS A 28 13.98 6.10 -6.16
CA CYS A 28 13.06 5.48 -7.11
C CYS A 28 11.58 5.66 -6.72
N LEU A 29 10.72 5.77 -7.73
CA LEU A 29 9.31 5.43 -7.63
C LEU A 29 9.13 4.00 -8.12
N ILE A 30 8.49 3.14 -7.34
CA ILE A 30 8.28 1.73 -7.65
C ILE A 30 6.80 1.42 -7.47
N VAL A 31 6.11 1.10 -8.56
CA VAL A 31 4.72 0.67 -8.57
C VAL A 31 4.68 -0.79 -8.98
N LEU A 32 4.14 -1.63 -8.11
CA LEU A 32 4.04 -3.07 -8.31
C LEU A 32 2.57 -3.47 -8.35
N ALA A 33 2.20 -4.28 -9.34
CA ALA A 33 0.95 -5.00 -9.34
C ALA A 33 0.80 -5.86 -8.07
N PRO A 34 -0.44 -6.21 -7.67
CA PRO A 34 -0.70 -7.14 -6.60
C PRO A 34 0.20 -8.39 -6.63
N CYS A 35 1.04 -8.53 -5.61
CA CYS A 35 1.97 -9.64 -5.46
C CYS A 35 1.33 -10.75 -4.61
N ALA A 36 1.25 -11.96 -5.15
CA ALA A 36 0.60 -13.10 -4.48
C ALA A 36 1.31 -13.55 -3.19
N GLY A 37 2.59 -13.21 -3.05
CA GLY A 37 3.44 -13.58 -1.92
C GLY A 37 4.17 -12.38 -1.36
N SER A 38 5.49 -12.51 -1.25
CA SER A 38 6.33 -11.56 -0.52
C SER A 38 6.91 -10.48 -1.41
N VAL A 39 6.97 -9.26 -0.89
CA VAL A 39 7.77 -8.16 -1.42
C VAL A 39 8.88 -7.90 -0.42
N PHE A 40 10.12 -7.96 -0.89
CA PHE A 40 11.32 -7.68 -0.11
C PHE A 40 11.94 -6.38 -0.60
N LEU A 41 12.17 -5.44 0.31
CA LEU A 41 12.97 -4.24 0.05
C LEU A 41 14.27 -4.37 0.84
N ARG A 42 15.43 -4.36 0.17
CA ARG A 42 16.75 -4.50 0.80
C ARG A 42 17.66 -3.40 0.32
N ASP A 43 18.42 -2.80 1.23
CA ASP A 43 19.42 -1.76 0.90
C ASP A 43 18.83 -0.60 0.07
N CYS A 44 17.54 -0.29 0.25
CA CYS A 44 16.84 0.75 -0.52
C CYS A 44 16.86 2.08 0.21
N GLN A 45 17.09 3.17 -0.53
CA GLN A 45 17.18 4.52 0.03
C GLN A 45 16.30 5.55 -0.71
N SER A 46 15.55 6.36 0.03
CA SER A 46 14.73 7.44 -0.56
C SER A 46 13.70 6.93 -1.59
N CYS A 47 13.23 5.70 -1.44
CA CYS A 47 12.30 5.08 -2.38
C CYS A 47 10.84 5.30 -1.98
N THR A 48 10.00 5.54 -2.99
CA THR A 48 8.55 5.54 -2.89
C THR A 48 8.00 4.25 -3.51
N VAL A 49 7.25 3.46 -2.75
CA VAL A 49 6.77 2.14 -3.18
C VAL A 49 5.25 2.07 -3.04
N LEU A 50 4.54 1.68 -4.10
CA LEU A 50 3.10 1.44 -4.10
C LEU A 50 2.87 -0.04 -4.43
N VAL A 51 2.29 -0.80 -3.50
CA VAL A 51 2.09 -2.24 -3.70
C VAL A 51 1.00 -2.84 -2.82
N ALA A 52 0.23 -3.77 -3.41
CA ALA A 52 -0.54 -4.75 -2.66
C ALA A 52 0.23 -6.08 -2.60
N CYS A 53 0.35 -6.71 -1.43
CA CYS A 53 1.09 -7.96 -1.30
C CYS A 53 0.57 -8.84 -0.16
N GLN A 54 0.97 -10.11 -0.14
CA GLN A 54 0.70 -10.97 1.01
C GLN A 54 1.58 -10.59 2.21
N GLN A 55 2.89 -10.41 1.97
CA GLN A 55 3.86 -10.05 3.00
C GLN A 55 4.79 -8.94 2.50
N LEU A 56 5.01 -7.91 3.31
CA LEU A 56 6.06 -6.94 3.09
C LEU A 56 7.17 -7.12 4.13
N ARG A 57 8.41 -7.16 3.68
CA ARG A 57 9.60 -7.17 4.53
C ARG A 57 10.61 -6.15 4.05
N THR A 58 11.12 -5.33 4.96
CA THR A 58 12.25 -4.44 4.67
C THR A 58 13.46 -4.84 5.48
N ARG A 59 14.65 -4.68 4.90
CA ARG A 59 15.93 -4.82 5.60
C ARG A 59 16.91 -3.76 5.12
N ASP A 60 17.68 -3.16 6.03
CA ASP A 60 18.75 -2.22 5.68
C ASP A 60 18.30 -0.99 4.87
N CYS A 61 17.03 -0.58 5.00
CA CYS A 61 16.45 0.50 4.19
C CYS A 61 16.46 1.86 4.91
N ARG A 62 16.47 2.96 4.16
CA ARG A 62 16.48 4.33 4.70
C ARG A 62 15.51 5.23 3.96
N THR A 63 14.67 5.96 4.69
CA THR A 63 13.76 6.97 4.12
C THR A 63 12.83 6.33 3.06
N LEU A 64 11.96 5.42 3.51
CA LEU A 64 10.97 4.80 2.62
C LEU A 64 9.61 5.48 2.77
N ARG A 65 8.91 5.66 1.65
CA ARG A 65 7.49 6.01 1.64
C ARG A 65 6.71 4.88 0.97
N ILE A 66 5.85 4.20 1.71
CA ILE A 66 5.22 2.97 1.23
C ILE A 66 3.70 3.12 1.29
N ALA A 67 3.03 3.18 0.15
CA ALA A 67 1.58 3.02 0.08
C ALA A 67 1.28 1.51 -0.01
N LEU A 68 0.61 0.96 1.01
CA LEU A 68 0.62 -0.47 1.24
C LEU A 68 -0.77 -1.05 1.50
N HIS A 69 -1.07 -2.13 0.78
CA HIS A 69 -2.12 -3.08 1.16
C HIS A 69 -1.51 -4.45 1.44
N CYS A 70 -1.43 -4.83 2.71
CA CYS A 70 -0.72 -6.05 3.10
C CYS A 70 -1.67 -7.04 3.80
N ALA A 71 -1.72 -8.29 3.32
CA ALA A 71 -2.56 -9.32 3.91
C ALA A 71 -2.08 -9.76 5.31
N THR A 72 -0.79 -9.59 5.62
CA THR A 72 -0.22 -9.82 6.95
C THR A 72 0.37 -8.53 7.54
N GLN A 73 0.72 -8.56 8.82
CA GLN A 73 1.46 -7.46 9.43
C GLN A 73 2.81 -7.25 8.69
N PRO A 74 3.08 -6.06 8.14
CA PRO A 74 4.36 -5.70 7.56
C PRO A 74 5.48 -5.75 8.60
N ILE A 75 6.66 -6.09 8.13
CA ILE A 75 7.86 -6.23 8.96
C ILE A 75 8.94 -5.28 8.46
N ILE A 76 9.63 -4.63 9.40
CA ILE A 76 10.88 -3.92 9.14
C ILE A 76 12.00 -4.48 10.03
N GLU A 77 13.23 -4.43 9.51
CA GLU A 77 14.47 -4.80 10.17
C GLU A 77 15.57 -3.85 9.68
N GLU A 78 16.44 -3.36 10.57
CA GLU A 78 17.51 -2.41 10.26
C GLU A 78 17.05 -1.30 9.30
N THR A 79 15.84 -0.77 9.49
CA THR A 79 15.20 0.18 8.58
C THR A 79 14.85 1.43 9.35
N SER A 80 15.11 2.62 8.79
CA SER A 80 14.76 3.88 9.47
C SER A 80 14.08 4.89 8.55
N ASN A 81 13.31 5.79 9.16
CA ASN A 81 12.51 6.81 8.48
C ASN A 81 11.51 6.24 7.45
N ALA A 82 10.90 5.10 7.76
CA ALA A 82 9.82 4.55 6.94
C ALA A 82 8.48 5.23 7.25
N VAL A 83 7.69 5.57 6.23
CA VAL A 83 6.33 6.08 6.40
C VAL A 83 5.37 5.21 5.59
N PHE A 84 4.41 4.61 6.27
CA PHE A 84 3.38 3.77 5.68
C PHE A 84 2.10 4.57 5.45
N HIS A 85 1.52 4.42 4.27
CA HIS A 85 0.30 5.08 3.82
C HIS A 85 -0.72 4.03 3.37
N PRO A 86 -2.04 4.33 3.42
CA PRO A 86 -3.03 3.53 2.71
C PRO A 86 -2.71 3.50 1.22
N LEU A 87 -2.86 2.31 0.60
CA LEU A 87 -2.72 2.18 -0.84
C LEU A 87 -3.93 2.78 -1.55
N VAL A 88 -3.65 3.75 -2.42
CA VAL A 88 -4.58 4.34 -3.37
C VAL A 88 -3.99 4.10 -4.75
N LEU A 89 -4.61 3.21 -5.51
CA LEU A 89 -4.10 2.79 -6.81
C LEU A 89 -5.22 2.26 -7.69
N HIS A 90 -5.15 2.60 -8.97
CA HIS A 90 -6.00 2.07 -10.02
C HIS A 90 -5.21 1.91 -11.31
N TYR A 91 -5.51 0.83 -12.04
CA TYR A 91 -5.22 0.62 -13.45
C TYR A 91 -6.12 -0.51 -13.96
N ASP A 92 -6.32 -0.60 -15.28
CA ASP A 92 -7.36 -1.44 -15.91
C ASP A 92 -7.48 -2.88 -15.37
N SER A 93 -6.36 -3.55 -15.09
CA SER A 93 -6.34 -4.94 -14.62
C SER A 93 -6.11 -5.13 -13.11
N PHE A 94 -6.11 -4.07 -12.31
CA PHE A 94 -5.71 -4.15 -10.89
C PHE A 94 -6.62 -5.08 -10.06
N THR A 95 -7.94 -5.02 -10.29
CA THR A 95 -8.88 -5.92 -9.59
C THR A 95 -8.65 -7.39 -9.97
N ASP A 96 -8.37 -7.69 -11.24
CA ASP A 96 -8.03 -9.04 -11.68
C ASP A 96 -6.71 -9.50 -11.06
N ASP A 97 -5.71 -8.61 -10.96
CA ASP A 97 -4.44 -8.91 -10.32
C ASP A 97 -4.61 -9.20 -8.82
N LEU A 98 -5.49 -8.48 -8.11
CA LEU A 98 -5.84 -8.79 -6.71
C LEU A 98 -6.43 -10.19 -6.58
N VAL A 99 -7.36 -10.56 -7.47
CA VAL A 99 -7.99 -11.89 -7.50
C VAL A 99 -6.94 -12.97 -7.75
N ASN A 100 -6.06 -12.77 -8.74
CA ASN A 100 -4.98 -13.70 -9.07
C ASN A 100 -3.95 -13.83 -7.94
N ALA A 101 -3.67 -12.74 -7.23
CA ALA A 101 -2.83 -12.70 -6.03
C ALA A 101 -3.51 -13.28 -4.78
N ARG A 102 -4.82 -13.59 -4.84
CA ARG A 102 -5.66 -14.03 -3.72
C ARG A 102 -5.66 -13.04 -2.56
N LEU A 103 -5.62 -11.74 -2.89
CA LEU A 103 -5.68 -10.66 -1.92
C LEU A 103 -7.09 -10.09 -1.86
N SER A 104 -7.64 -10.00 -0.65
CA SER A 104 -8.92 -9.32 -0.44
C SER A 104 -8.69 -7.80 -0.39
N PRO A 105 -9.42 -6.98 -1.17
CA PRO A 105 -9.32 -5.52 -1.07
C PRO A 105 -9.84 -4.99 0.27
N PHE A 106 -10.58 -5.79 1.04
CA PHE A 106 -11.20 -5.38 2.30
C PHE A 106 -10.42 -5.79 3.55
N SER A 107 -9.34 -6.57 3.40
CA SER A 107 -8.56 -7.09 4.52
C SER A 107 -7.11 -6.65 4.39
N SER A 108 -6.73 -5.67 5.21
CA SER A 108 -5.40 -5.09 5.24
C SER A 108 -4.89 -4.98 6.66
N HIS A 109 -3.61 -5.31 6.88
CA HIS A 109 -2.91 -5.20 8.15
C HIS A 109 -1.86 -4.08 8.15
N SER A 110 -1.89 -3.20 7.14
CA SER A 110 -0.94 -2.09 6.98
C SER A 110 -1.03 -0.99 8.05
N SER A 111 -2.03 -1.05 8.96
CA SER A 111 -2.19 -0.10 10.07
C SER A 111 -1.35 -0.44 11.31
N SER A 112 -0.47 -1.43 11.22
CA SER A 112 0.51 -1.78 12.25
C SER A 112 1.76 -2.33 11.58
N VAL A 113 2.94 -2.11 12.14
CA VAL A 113 4.20 -2.63 11.58
C VAL A 113 5.02 -3.24 12.72
N HIS A 114 5.59 -4.41 12.47
CA HIS A 114 6.50 -5.04 13.42
C HIS A 114 7.94 -4.63 13.11
N ASP A 115 8.65 -4.11 14.11
CA ASP A 115 10.07 -3.74 14.01
C ASP A 115 10.91 -4.79 14.77
N PHE A 116 11.75 -5.52 14.05
CA PHE A 116 12.65 -6.54 14.62
C PHE A 116 13.89 -5.95 15.30
N THR A 117 14.22 -4.70 15.02
CA THR A 117 15.43 -4.02 15.52
C THR A 117 15.06 -2.70 16.20
N PRO A 118 14.20 -2.70 17.24
CA PRO A 118 13.78 -1.47 17.89
C PRO A 118 14.94 -0.86 18.69
N GLU A 119 15.13 0.46 18.57
CA GLU A 119 16.10 1.21 19.38
C GLU A 119 15.37 2.12 20.39
N LYS A 120 15.84 2.12 21.65
CA LYS A 120 15.22 2.90 22.72
C LYS A 120 15.28 4.40 22.41
N GLY A 121 14.11 5.03 22.27
CA GLY A 121 14.00 6.46 22.03
C GLY A 121 14.09 6.85 20.55
N SER A 122 14.28 5.89 19.64
CA SER A 122 14.18 6.08 18.20
C SER A 122 12.84 5.57 17.68
N LEU A 123 12.32 6.22 16.65
CA LEU A 123 11.12 5.78 15.95
C LEU A 123 11.49 5.50 14.48
N HIS A 124 11.54 4.22 14.13
CA HIS A 124 11.98 3.76 12.81
C HIS A 124 10.92 3.91 11.72
N TYR A 125 9.64 3.88 12.10
CA TYR A 125 8.53 4.04 11.17
C TYR A 125 7.40 4.89 11.73
N ARG A 126 6.57 5.42 10.82
CA ARG A 126 5.29 6.06 11.15
C ARG A 126 4.21 5.53 10.22
N ILE A 127 2.97 5.61 10.68
CA ILE A 127 1.78 5.29 9.88
C ILE A 127 1.01 6.59 9.68
N SER A 128 0.70 6.92 8.43
CA SER A 128 -0.13 8.04 8.05
C SER A 128 -1.53 7.54 7.68
N ASN A 129 -2.55 8.34 7.99
CA ASN A 129 -3.91 8.11 7.53
C ASN A 129 -4.17 8.73 6.15
N ASP A 130 -3.26 9.58 5.67
CA ASP A 130 -3.40 10.29 4.42
C ASP A 130 -2.82 9.48 3.27
N ALA A 131 -3.43 9.59 2.09
CA ALA A 131 -2.90 9.00 0.87
C ALA A 131 -1.50 9.57 0.57
N LEU A 132 -0.65 8.74 -0.04
CA LEU A 132 0.72 9.12 -0.37
C LEU A 132 0.73 10.20 -1.45
N THR A 133 1.31 11.36 -1.15
CA THR A 133 1.47 12.44 -2.14
C THR A 133 2.68 12.22 -3.05
N LEU A 134 2.45 12.17 -4.37
CA LEU A 134 3.48 12.10 -5.40
C LEU A 134 3.77 13.49 -5.99
N SER A 135 4.97 13.66 -6.56
CA SER A 135 5.32 14.86 -7.33
C SER A 135 4.52 14.93 -8.64
N SER A 136 4.38 16.13 -9.21
CA SER A 136 3.66 16.32 -10.47
C SER A 136 4.27 15.51 -11.62
N GLU A 137 5.60 15.37 -11.64
CA GLU A 137 6.32 14.57 -12.63
C GLU A 137 6.01 13.08 -12.47
N GLN A 138 6.00 12.56 -11.23
CA GLN A 138 5.64 11.17 -10.95
C GLN A 138 4.18 10.88 -11.35
N VAL A 139 3.25 11.78 -10.99
CA VAL A 139 1.84 11.64 -11.38
C VAL A 139 1.71 11.59 -12.90
N ALA A 140 2.38 12.48 -13.63
CA ALA A 140 2.34 12.48 -15.10
C ALA A 140 2.89 11.17 -15.70
N VAL A 141 3.97 10.62 -15.14
CA VAL A 141 4.52 9.32 -15.56
C VAL A 141 3.49 8.20 -15.33
N LEU A 142 2.86 8.13 -14.17
CA LEU A 142 1.84 7.13 -13.87
C LEU A 142 0.62 7.25 -14.82
N THR A 143 0.08 8.45 -14.97
CA THR A 143 -1.08 8.70 -15.84
C THR A 143 -0.80 8.35 -17.30
N SER A 144 0.40 8.62 -17.81
CA SER A 144 0.79 8.23 -19.18
C SER A 144 0.84 6.71 -19.41
N HIS A 145 0.85 5.91 -18.33
CA HIS A 145 0.80 4.45 -18.37
C HIS A 145 -0.55 3.89 -17.86
N GLY A 146 -1.59 4.73 -17.78
CA GLY A 146 -2.91 4.29 -17.33
C GLY A 146 -3.01 3.98 -15.84
N VAL A 147 -2.06 4.47 -15.03
CA VAL A 147 -2.07 4.31 -13.58
C VAL A 147 -2.58 5.59 -12.92
N SER A 148 -3.55 5.44 -12.03
CA SER A 148 -4.09 6.54 -11.21
C SER A 148 -3.81 6.31 -9.73
N THR A 149 -3.51 7.40 -9.04
CA THR A 149 -3.39 7.46 -7.57
C THR A 149 -4.43 8.42 -6.98
N ASN A 150 -5.53 8.65 -7.70
CA ASN A 150 -6.67 9.41 -7.22
C ASN A 150 -7.51 8.55 -6.26
N ILE A 151 -7.85 9.11 -5.10
CA ILE A 151 -8.64 8.40 -4.07
C ILE A 151 -10.03 8.02 -4.56
N ASP A 152 -10.64 8.83 -5.43
CA ASP A 152 -11.99 8.59 -5.96
C ASP A 152 -12.02 7.48 -7.02
N GLU A 153 -10.86 7.13 -7.59
CA GLU A 153 -10.70 6.11 -8.63
C GLU A 153 -10.11 4.80 -8.09
N SER A 154 -9.66 4.78 -6.84
CA SER A 154 -8.96 3.64 -6.24
C SER A 154 -9.79 2.36 -6.26
N ASP A 155 -9.20 1.27 -6.73
CA ASP A 155 -9.80 -0.06 -6.67
C ASP A 155 -9.78 -0.65 -5.25
N ILE A 156 -8.88 -0.15 -4.40
CA ILE A 156 -8.91 -0.44 -2.96
C ILE A 156 -9.80 0.59 -2.28
N PRO A 157 -10.85 0.17 -1.56
CA PRO A 157 -11.74 1.08 -0.88
C PRO A 157 -11.00 1.81 0.23
N SER A 158 -11.12 3.14 0.26
CA SER A 158 -10.63 3.93 1.38
C SER A 158 -11.41 3.57 2.65
N ARG A 159 -10.70 3.46 3.77
CA ARG A 159 -11.34 3.27 5.08
C ARG A 159 -12.05 4.58 5.42
N GLN A 160 -13.34 4.67 5.13
CA GLN A 160 -14.15 5.77 5.63
C GLN A 160 -14.23 5.68 7.15
N GLU A 161 -13.99 6.81 7.84
CA GLU A 161 -14.35 6.95 9.24
C GLU A 161 -15.82 6.53 9.40
N PRO A 162 -16.18 5.74 10.42
CA PRO A 162 -17.57 5.38 10.63
C PRO A 162 -18.38 6.67 10.75
N LEU A 163 -19.28 6.91 9.78
CA LEU A 163 -20.40 7.82 9.96
C LEU A 163 -21.07 7.38 11.26
N GLY A 164 -20.90 8.18 12.32
CA GLY A 164 -21.17 7.77 13.70
C GLY A 164 -22.49 7.03 13.84
N LYS A 165 -22.55 6.07 14.77
CA LYS A 165 -23.70 5.18 15.06
C LYS A 165 -25.04 5.66 14.50
N VAL A 166 -25.42 5.21 13.30
CA VAL A 166 -26.78 5.43 12.80
C VAL A 166 -27.71 4.44 13.50
N CYS A 167 -28.57 4.95 14.38
CA CYS A 167 -29.66 4.16 14.96
C CYS A 167 -30.85 4.20 14.02
N VAL A 168 -31.22 3.04 13.46
CA VAL A 168 -32.44 2.91 12.65
C VAL A 168 -33.53 2.31 13.54
N TRP A 169 -34.70 2.95 13.55
CA TRP A 169 -35.89 2.46 14.24
C TRP A 169 -36.82 1.81 13.21
N VAL A 170 -37.09 0.51 13.37
CA VAL A 170 -38.12 -0.19 12.59
C VAL A 170 -39.12 -0.80 13.57
N GLN A 171 -40.38 -0.39 13.45
CA GLN A 171 -41.51 -0.91 14.24
C GLN A 171 -41.26 -0.93 15.77
N GLY A 172 -40.66 0.13 16.31
CA GLY A 172 -40.47 0.29 17.76
C GLY A 172 -39.30 -0.53 18.35
N ILE A 173 -38.54 -1.26 17.53
CA ILE A 173 -37.34 -1.99 17.97
C ILE A 173 -36.10 -1.18 17.54
N LYS A 174 -35.20 -0.92 18.50
CA LYS A 174 -33.92 -0.26 18.25
C LYS A 174 -32.91 -1.28 17.75
N TYR A 175 -32.55 -1.22 16.47
CA TYR A 175 -31.39 -1.94 15.95
C TYR A 175 -30.14 -1.08 16.09
N VAL A 176 -29.05 -1.67 16.59
CA VAL A 176 -27.73 -1.03 16.65
C VAL A 176 -26.79 -1.81 15.74
N SER A 177 -26.10 -1.07 14.87
CA SER A 177 -25.10 -1.48 13.86
C SER A 177 -25.62 -2.05 12.54
N LEU A 178 -25.69 -1.17 11.54
CA LEU A 178 -25.44 -1.52 10.14
C LEU A 178 -24.33 -0.60 9.62
N TYR A 179 -23.25 -1.18 9.11
CA TYR A 179 -22.25 -0.47 8.33
C TYR A 179 -22.87 -0.17 6.96
N LYS A 180 -22.94 1.10 6.56
CA LYS A 180 -23.33 1.44 5.18
C LYS A 180 -22.10 1.23 4.30
N ILE A 181 -22.03 0.10 3.61
CA ILE A 181 -21.11 -0.06 2.47
C ILE A 181 -21.83 0.60 1.30
N GLU A 182 -21.52 1.85 0.97
CA GLU A 182 -21.91 2.41 -0.33
C GLU A 182 -20.98 1.82 -1.38
N LEU A 183 -21.39 0.70 -1.97
CA LEU A 183 -20.84 0.26 -3.24
C LEU A 183 -21.35 1.24 -4.31
N LYS A 184 -20.51 2.21 -4.69
CA LYS A 184 -20.75 2.98 -5.91
C LYS A 184 -20.41 2.08 -7.09
N TRP A 185 -21.44 1.50 -7.70
CA TRP A 185 -21.33 0.96 -9.05
C TRP A 185 -21.63 2.11 -10.01
N GLY A 186 -20.61 2.57 -10.73
CA GLY A 186 -20.78 3.38 -11.94
C GLY A 186 -21.14 2.51 -13.12
#